data_AF-A0A2G0CKJ2-F1
#
_entry.id   AF-A0A2G0CKJ2-F1
#
_cell.length_a   1.000
_cell.length_b   1.000
_cell.length_c   1.000
_cell.angle_alpha   90.00
_cell.angle_beta   90.00
_cell.angle_gamma   90.00
#
_symmetry.space_group_name_H-M   'P 1'
#
loop_
_entity.id
_entity.type
_entity.pdbx_description
1 polymer ?
#
loop_
_entity_poly.entity_id
_entity_poly.type
_entity_poly.pdbx_seq_one_letter_code
_entity_poly.pdbx_strand_id
1 'polypeptide(L)' 'MNNYESYFEGVEDRAVQISELIEEIIKLDDVLAKHDQYGSTGFQREQYVAKRKEYTDRLNQFLQPHRMKIINNEAA' A
#
# COMPACT_ATOMS: atom_id res chain seq x y z
N MET A 1 20.29 18.68 20.12
CA MET A 1 19.70 17.57 19.34
C MET A 1 20.71 17.21 18.27
N ASN A 2 21.30 16.01 18.34
CA ASN A 2 22.32 15.59 17.37
C ASN A 2 21.62 15.23 16.06
N ASN A 3 22.11 15.76 14.93
CA ASN A 3 21.55 15.51 13.60
C ASN A 3 21.43 14.02 13.22
N TYR A 4 22.20 13.15 13.89
CA TYR A 4 22.14 11.69 13.69
C TYR A 4 20.94 11.03 14.36
N GLU A 5 20.53 11.47 15.56
CA GLU A 5 19.35 10.91 16.25
C GLU A 5 18.07 11.20 15.44
N SER A 6 17.95 12.43 14.94
CA SER A 6 16.84 12.82 14.05
C SER A 6 16.81 12.04 12.73
N TYR A 7 17.96 11.58 12.23
CA TYR A 7 18.02 10.77 11.02
C TYR A 7 17.48 9.35 11.26
N PHE A 8 17.82 8.73 12.38
CA PHE A 8 17.32 7.39 12.73
C PHE A 8 15.83 7.41 13.09
N GLU A 9 15.36 8.41 13.81
CA GLU A 9 13.92 8.62 14.08
C GLU A 9 13.13 8.72 12.76
N GLY A 10 13.61 9.51 11.79
CA GLY A 10 12.95 9.63 10.48
C GLY A 10 13.01 8.36 9.61
N VAL A 11 13.93 7.43 9.86
CA VAL A 11 13.98 6.11 9.22
C VAL A 11 12.98 5.16 9.88
N GLU A 12 12.88 5.17 11.21
CA GLU A 12 11.91 4.37 11.96
C GLU A 12 10.47 4.74 11.58
N ASP A 13 10.16 6.03 11.54
CA ASP A 13 8.85 6.54 11.10
C ASP A 13 8.49 6.08 9.68
N ARG A 14 9.48 6.08 8.77
CA ARG A 14 9.27 5.63 7.40
C ARG A 14 9.02 4.12 7.33
N ALA A 15 9.73 3.32 8.11
CA ALA A 15 9.56 1.88 8.15
C ALA A 15 8.17 1.50 8.66
N VAL A 16 7.66 2.22 9.67
CA VAL A 16 6.29 2.08 10.17
C VAL A 16 5.28 2.41 9.06
N GLN A 17 5.41 3.56 8.40
CA GLN A 17 4.50 3.97 7.33
C GLN A 17 4.47 2.99 6.14
N ILE A 18 5.64 2.45 5.75
CA ILE A 18 5.73 1.41 4.72
C ILE A 18 4.96 0.16 5.16
N SER A 19 5.15 -0.28 6.40
CA SER A 19 4.52 -1.49 6.94
C SER A 19 3.00 -1.34 7.01
N GLU A 20 2.51 -0.20 7.48
CA GLU A 20 1.08 0.13 7.53
C GLU A 20 0.46 0.13 6.12
N LEU A 21 1.14 0.74 5.14
CA LEU A 21 0.65 0.74 3.75
C LEU A 21 0.58 -0.66 3.15
N ILE A 22 1.57 -1.52 3.43
CA ILE A 22 1.54 -2.93 2.99
C ILE A 22 0.34 -3.65 3.60
N GLU A 23 0.12 -3.51 4.91
CA GLU A 23 -0.99 -4.16 5.60
C GLU A 23 -2.35 -3.71 5.05
N GLU A 24 -2.53 -2.41 4.82
CA GLU A 24 -3.78 -1.88 4.28
C GLU A 24 -4.03 -2.32 2.83
N ILE A 25 -2.99 -2.46 2.01
CA ILE A 25 -3.11 -3.04 0.65
C ILE A 25 -3.57 -4.49 0.72
N ILE A 26 -3.00 -5.31 1.61
CA ILE A 26 -3.39 -6.72 1.80
C ILE A 26 -4.87 -6.82 2.21
N LYS A 27 -5.31 -5.99 3.16
CA LYS A 27 -6.73 -5.96 3.59
C LYS A 27 -7.66 -5.60 2.43
N LEU A 28 -7.28 -4.64 1.59
CA LEU A 28 -8.06 -4.27 0.41
C LEU A 28 -8.10 -5.37 -0.64
N ASP A 29 -6.99 -6.09 -0.84
CA ASP A 29 -6.94 -7.27 -1.71
C ASP A 29 -7.88 -8.38 -1.24
N ASP A 30 -7.91 -8.66 0.07
CA ASP A 30 -8.85 -9.63 0.66
C ASP A 30 -10.32 -9.22 0.46
N VAL A 31 -10.63 -7.93 0.61
CA VAL A 31 -11.98 -7.40 0.39
C VAL A 31 -12.37 -7.50 -1.09
N LEU A 32 -11.48 -7.13 -2.00
CA LEU A 32 -11.72 -7.21 -3.44
C LEU A 32 -11.90 -8.66 -3.91
N ALA A 33 -11.08 -9.58 -3.40
CA ALA A 33 -11.22 -11.01 -3.67
C ALA A 33 -12.59 -11.55 -3.23
N LYS A 34 -13.11 -11.10 -2.07
CA LYS A 34 -14.47 -11.44 -1.64
C LYS A 34 -15.53 -10.85 -2.57
N HIS A 35 -15.39 -9.59 -2.98
CA HIS A 35 -16.30 -8.98 -3.95
C HIS A 35 -16.34 -9.79 -5.25
N ASP A 36 -15.18 -10.20 -5.76
CA ASP A 36 -15.05 -10.99 -7.00
C ASP A 36 -15.67 -12.38 -6.84
N GLN A 37 -15.45 -13.04 -5.69
CA GLN A 37 -16.03 -14.35 -5.38
C GLN A 37 -17.57 -14.33 -5.39
N TYR A 38 -18.18 -13.27 -4.87
CA TYR A 38 -19.64 -13.13 -4.81
C TYR A 38 -20.24 -12.42 -6.04
N GLY A 39 -19.44 -12.10 -7.06
CA GLY A 39 -19.88 -11.37 -8.24
C GLY A 39 -20.41 -9.96 -7.91
N SER A 40 -19.96 -9.38 -6.80
CA SER A 40 -20.41 -8.08 -6.32
C SER A 40 -19.73 -6.97 -7.13
N THR A 41 -20.50 -6.36 -8.02
CA THR A 41 -20.06 -5.23 -8.86
C THR A 41 -20.66 -3.91 -8.40
N GLY A 42 -20.05 -2.79 -8.80
CA GLY A 42 -20.59 -1.44 -8.63
C GLY A 42 -19.77 -0.54 -7.72
N PHE A 43 -20.37 0.61 -7.36
CA PHE A 43 -19.69 1.75 -6.74
C PHE A 43 -18.86 1.40 -5.49
N GLN A 44 -19.30 0.47 -4.66
CA GLN A 44 -18.55 0.05 -3.47
C GLN A 44 -17.25 -0.67 -3.81
N ARG A 45 -17.28 -1.62 -4.76
CA ARG A 45 -16.07 -2.30 -5.23
C ARG A 45 -15.09 -1.32 -5.86
N GLU A 46 -15.60 -0.39 -6.67
CA GLU A 46 -14.79 0.65 -7.31
C GLU A 46 -14.07 1.55 -6.30
N GLN A 47 -14.72 1.88 -5.17
CA GLN A 47 -14.06 2.61 -4.08
C GLN A 47 -12.87 1.83 -3.50
N TYR A 48 -13.02 0.52 -3.29
CA TYR A 48 -11.91 -0.31 -2.79
C TYR A 48 -10.77 -0.40 -3.81
N VAL A 49 -11.07 -0.52 -5.11
CA VAL A 49 -10.05 -0.47 -6.17
C VAL A 49 -9.31 0.86 -6.18
N ALA A 50 -10.04 1.98 -6.10
CA ALA A 50 -9.44 3.32 -6.09
C ALA A 50 -8.55 3.52 -4.86
N LYS A 51 -9.03 3.09 -3.68
CA LYS A 51 -8.28 3.18 -2.42
C LYS A 51 -7.02 2.31 -2.44
N ARG A 52 -7.10 1.11 -3.01
CA ARG A 52 -5.94 0.22 -3.22
C ARG A 52 -4.89 0.89 -4.11
N LYS A 53 -5.32 1.55 -5.18
CA LYS A 53 -4.44 2.30 -6.07
C LYS A 53 -3.74 3.44 -5.32
N GLU A 54 -4.48 4.22 -4.53
CA GLU A 54 -3.92 5.31 -3.73
C GLU A 54 -2.80 4.80 -2.80
N TYR A 55 -3.04 3.71 -2.08
CA TYR A 55 -2.06 3.15 -1.15
C TYR A 55 -0.83 2.59 -1.88
N THR A 56 -1.05 1.95 -3.03
CA THR A 56 0.04 1.49 -3.90
C THR A 56 0.89 2.65 -4.41
N ASP A 57 0.27 3.75 -4.84
CA ASP A 57 0.98 4.94 -5.32
C ASP A 57 1.82 5.57 -4.18
N ARG A 58 1.25 5.70 -2.97
CA ARG A 58 1.97 6.22 -1.79
C ARG A 58 3.14 5.32 -1.39
N LEU A 59 2.94 4.01 -1.40
CA LEU A 59 4.02 3.06 -1.10
C LEU A 59 5.13 3.15 -2.16
N ASN A 60 4.78 3.27 -3.44
CA ASN A 60 5.77 3.48 -4.50
C ASN A 60 6.57 4.78 -4.32
N GLN A 61 6.00 5.85 -3.75
CA GLN A 61 6.76 7.06 -3.41
C GLN A 61 7.84 6.79 -2.34
N PHE A 62 7.55 5.95 -1.34
CA PHE A 62 8.54 5.54 -0.35
C PHE A 62 9.61 4.60 -0.92
N LEU A 63 9.25 3.77 -1.89
CA LEU A 63 10.14 2.77 -2.50
C LEU A 63 11.02 3.34 -3.62
N GLN A 64 10.60 4.43 -4.28
CA GLN A 64 11.30 5.03 -5.42
C GLN A 64 12.79 5.35 -5.14
N PRO A 65 13.19 5.92 -3.97
CA PRO A 65 14.60 6.19 -3.67
C PRO A 65 15.45 4.91 -3.62
N HIS A 66 14.83 3.77 -3.34
CA HIS A 66 15.48 2.46 -3.26
C HIS A 66 15.41 1.67 -4.58
N ARG A 67 14.90 2.30 -5.66
CA ARG A 67 14.70 1.66 -6.97
C ARG A 67 13.82 0.40 -6.90
N MET A 68 12.90 0.37 -5.95
CA MET A 68 11.90 -0.68 -5.80
C MET A 68 10.53 -0.19 -6.30
N LYS A 69 9.67 -1.11 -6.72
CA LYS A 69 8.26 -0.83 -7.00
C LYS A 69 7.40 -2.04 -6.69
N ILE A 70 6.13 -1.81 -6.39
CA ILE A 70 5.13 -2.88 -6.33
C ILE A 70 4.82 -3.36 -7.75
N ILE A 71 4.76 -4.68 -7.91
CA ILE A 71 4.23 -5.34 -9.09
C ILE A 71 2.89 -5.95 -8.72
N ASN A 72 1.83 -5.52 -9.38
CA ASN A 72 0.56 -6.25 -9.37
C ASN A 72 0.67 -7.39 -10.37
N ASN A 73 0.97 -8.59 -9.88
CA ASN A 73 0.73 -9.79 -10.67
C ASN A 73 -0.78 -10.03 -10.62
N GLU A 74 -1.52 -9.46 -11.56
CA GLU A 74 -2.84 -9.99 -11.87
C GLU A 74 -2.63 -11.47 -12.19
N ALA A 75 -3.29 -12.35 -11.43
CA ALA A 75 -3.18 -13.79 -11.64
C ALA A 75 -3.49 -14.08 -13.11
N ALA A 76 -2.49 -14.64 -13.81
CA ALA A 76 -2.64 -15.19 -15.15
C ALA A 76 -3.69 -16.29 -15.20
#